data_AF-G3J1P4-F1
#
_entry.id   AF-G3J1P4-F1
#
_cell.length_a   1.000
_cell.length_b   1.000
_cell.length_c   1.000
_cell.angle_alpha   90.00
_cell.angle_beta   90.00
_cell.angle_gamma   90.00
#
_symmetry.space_group_name_H-M   'P 1'
#
loop_
_entity.id
_entity.type
_entity.pdbx_description
1 polymer ?
#
loop_
_entity_poly.entity_id
_entity_poly.type
_entity_poly.pdbx_seq_one_letter_code
_entity_poly.pdbx_strand_id
1 'polypeptide(L)'
;MNIIEFKSRFIELLGNVAKGVIFEHRFFELPSEQKPWFDTGLDVEAGDNFTSFAAGQTQFKDLPITLEPNFQLWFRIGQDGEIFRGTRDSHSFTVAQSGRLYLASYFPGEWSSKTGGLATPDEVYDMVTGNLAVLLIRWQGDTLDGLKSLAENGDVDTLIAMEIDRLVSPVITPEGWDYLWFTGPAEVYQSHAVPAKESAICCHTHNDGGLLIKPISLPFKPNTRLRWSWKMDVLPSAVREDTLPTHDYLSIAVEFDNGQDITYYWSAELPPETVYRCPIPTWTHRETHVVIRSGQQGLGEWFNEDRDVYQDYINAIGGAMPGNIVKVWLIAVSLFQHEEGVCQYADISFLNDDRVVPVQ
;
A
#
# COMPACT_ATOMS: atom_id res chain seq x y z
N MET A 1 -14.33 -12.98 -3.95
CA MET A 1 -15.73 -13.38 -4.20
C MET A 1 -16.28 -12.78 -5.49
N ASN A 2 -17.17 -13.46 -6.23
CA ASN A 2 -17.81 -12.88 -7.43
C ASN A 2 -18.88 -11.84 -7.05
N ILE A 3 -18.95 -10.75 -7.81
CA ILE A 3 -19.90 -9.63 -7.67
C ILE A 3 -21.36 -10.06 -7.51
N ILE A 4 -21.84 -11.07 -8.26
CA ILE A 4 -23.24 -11.50 -8.19
C ILE A 4 -23.55 -12.07 -6.80
N GLU A 5 -22.66 -12.91 -6.28
CA GLU A 5 -22.78 -13.51 -4.95
C GLU A 5 -22.70 -12.43 -3.87
N PHE A 6 -21.70 -11.54 -3.98
CA PHE A 6 -21.51 -10.41 -3.07
C PHE A 6 -22.80 -9.57 -2.93
N LYS A 7 -23.38 -9.16 -4.06
CA LYS A 7 -24.63 -8.36 -4.07
C LYS A 7 -25.79 -9.14 -3.47
N SER A 8 -25.99 -10.39 -3.88
CA SER A 8 -27.11 -11.21 -3.41
C SER A 8 -27.07 -11.40 -1.89
N ARG A 9 -25.90 -11.73 -1.34
CA ARG A 9 -25.71 -11.96 0.10
C ARG A 9 -25.91 -10.69 0.92
N PHE A 10 -25.37 -9.56 0.46
CA PHE A 10 -25.62 -8.29 1.15
C PHE A 10 -27.08 -7.82 1.02
N ILE A 11 -27.76 -8.03 -0.11
CA ILE A 11 -29.18 -7.69 -0.25
C ILE A 11 -30.02 -8.47 0.78
N GLU A 12 -29.78 -9.77 0.90
CA GLU A 12 -30.44 -10.61 1.91
C GLU A 12 -30.18 -10.10 3.33
N LEU A 13 -28.92 -9.83 3.65
CA LEU A 13 -28.50 -9.38 4.97
C LEU A 13 -29.10 -8.02 5.33
N LEU A 14 -29.04 -7.04 4.41
CA LEU A 14 -29.61 -5.70 4.58
C LEU A 14 -31.13 -5.74 4.79
N GLY A 15 -31.83 -6.72 4.21
CA GLY A 15 -33.27 -6.92 4.40
C GLY A 15 -33.67 -7.38 5.82
N ASN A 16 -32.72 -7.92 6.59
CA ASN A 16 -32.95 -8.45 7.93
C ASN A 16 -32.55 -7.47 9.05
N VAL A 17 -31.84 -6.39 8.72
CA VAL A 17 -31.38 -5.39 9.69
C VAL A 17 -32.56 -4.63 10.30
N ALA A 18 -32.49 -4.35 11.61
CA ALA A 18 -33.51 -3.60 12.31
C ALA A 18 -33.72 -2.19 11.70
N LYS A 19 -34.98 -1.74 11.66
CA LYS A 19 -35.33 -0.39 11.20
C LYS A 19 -34.64 0.67 12.07
N GLY A 20 -34.10 1.69 11.43
CA GLY A 20 -33.42 2.81 12.11
C GLY A 20 -31.94 2.56 12.42
N VAL A 21 -31.36 1.45 11.97
CA VAL A 21 -29.90 1.23 12.02
C VAL A 21 -29.21 1.84 10.79
N ILE A 22 -29.74 1.56 9.60
CA ILE A 22 -29.23 2.06 8.32
C ILE A 22 -30.08 3.25 7.89
N PHE A 23 -29.43 4.37 7.57
CA PHE A 23 -30.08 5.55 6.99
C PHE A 23 -30.34 5.36 5.50
N GLU A 24 -29.30 5.00 4.74
CA GLU A 24 -29.42 4.60 3.33
C GLU A 24 -28.29 3.62 2.96
N HIS A 25 -28.50 2.84 1.91
CA HIS A 25 -27.43 2.05 1.30
C HIS A 25 -27.56 2.03 -0.22
N ARG A 26 -26.44 1.93 -0.95
CA ARG A 26 -26.42 1.84 -2.41
C ARG A 26 -25.31 0.93 -2.89
N PHE A 27 -25.60 0.21 -3.97
CA PHE A 27 -24.59 -0.54 -4.72
C PHE A 27 -24.12 0.26 -5.93
N PHE A 28 -22.82 0.24 -6.16
CA PHE A 28 -22.16 0.83 -7.31
C PHE A 28 -21.34 -0.24 -8.03
N GLU A 29 -21.14 -0.04 -9.33
CA GLU A 29 -20.21 -0.83 -10.14
C GLU A 29 -19.21 0.14 -10.78
N LEU A 30 -17.93 -0.20 -10.68
CA LEU A 30 -16.83 0.58 -11.22
C LEU A 30 -16.10 -0.29 -12.25
N PRO A 31 -16.41 -0.10 -13.56
CA PRO A 31 -15.71 -0.81 -14.63
C PRO A 31 -14.24 -0.39 -14.68
N SER A 32 -13.34 -1.36 -14.74
CA SER A 32 -11.89 -1.10 -14.71
C SER A 32 -11.35 -0.46 -16.00
N GLU A 33 -12.11 -0.58 -17.10
CA GLU A 33 -11.77 -0.09 -18.45
C GLU A 33 -12.02 1.42 -18.64
N GLN A 34 -12.27 2.13 -17.54
CA GLN A 34 -12.64 3.54 -17.55
C GLN A 34 -11.71 4.33 -16.63
N LYS A 35 -11.67 5.64 -16.84
CA LYS A 35 -11.01 6.54 -15.89
C LYS A 35 -11.59 6.33 -14.48
N PRO A 36 -10.77 6.45 -13.43
CA PRO A 36 -11.09 5.96 -12.10
C PRO A 36 -12.33 6.61 -11.52
N TRP A 37 -12.47 7.94 -11.65
CA TRP A 37 -13.48 8.69 -10.90
C TRP A 37 -14.91 8.42 -11.38
N PHE A 38 -15.68 7.85 -10.46
CA PHE A 38 -17.11 7.58 -10.58
C PHE A 38 -17.89 8.51 -9.63
N ASP A 39 -18.84 9.27 -10.18
CA ASP A 39 -19.77 10.09 -9.40
C ASP A 39 -20.90 9.22 -8.83
N THR A 40 -20.99 9.12 -7.49
CA THR A 40 -22.00 8.29 -6.84
C THR A 40 -23.42 8.91 -6.86
N GLY A 41 -23.52 10.21 -7.16
CA GLY A 41 -24.77 10.96 -6.98
C GLY A 41 -25.20 11.10 -5.52
N LEU A 42 -24.33 10.84 -4.55
CA LEU A 42 -24.59 11.02 -3.11
C LEU A 42 -24.02 12.36 -2.62
N ASP A 43 -24.90 13.23 -2.14
CA ASP A 43 -24.49 14.41 -1.37
C ASP A 43 -24.42 14.00 0.11
N VAL A 44 -23.26 14.19 0.72
CA VAL A 44 -22.98 13.80 2.11
C VAL A 44 -22.74 15.04 2.97
N GLU A 45 -23.04 14.91 4.27
CA GLU A 45 -22.90 15.97 5.26
C GLU A 45 -21.77 15.66 6.24
N ALA A 46 -21.09 16.70 6.72
CA ALA A 46 -20.08 16.56 7.77
C ALA A 46 -20.70 15.88 9.02
N GLY A 47 -20.02 14.84 9.51
CA GLY A 47 -20.49 13.99 10.62
C GLY A 47 -21.22 12.72 10.17
N ASP A 48 -21.52 12.56 8.87
CA ASP A 48 -22.07 11.30 8.37
C ASP A 48 -21.08 10.15 8.55
N ASN A 49 -21.60 9.00 8.98
CA ASN A 49 -20.84 7.78 9.17
C ASN A 49 -21.15 6.79 8.04
N PHE A 50 -20.11 6.37 7.33
CA PHE A 50 -20.22 5.42 6.23
C PHE A 50 -19.37 4.17 6.47
N THR A 51 -19.85 3.05 5.92
CA THR A 51 -19.03 1.88 5.64
C THR A 51 -19.17 1.51 4.17
N SER A 52 -18.04 1.23 3.51
CA SER A 52 -17.98 0.55 2.23
C SER A 52 -17.59 -0.90 2.40
N PHE A 53 -18.22 -1.79 1.63
CA PHE A 53 -17.76 -3.15 1.37
C PHE A 53 -17.56 -3.31 -0.13
N ALA A 54 -16.55 -4.04 -0.55
CA ALA A 54 -16.25 -4.21 -1.95
C ALA A 54 -15.88 -5.65 -2.32
N ALA A 55 -16.11 -5.99 -3.59
CA ALA A 55 -15.73 -7.25 -4.20
C ALA A 55 -15.49 -7.06 -5.69
N GLY A 56 -14.95 -8.09 -6.36
CA GLY A 56 -14.54 -8.01 -7.75
C GLY A 56 -13.03 -7.83 -7.86
N GLN A 57 -12.57 -7.52 -9.06
CA GLN A 57 -11.14 -7.38 -9.35
C GLN A 57 -10.94 -6.62 -10.66
N THR A 58 -9.75 -6.05 -10.80
CA THR A 58 -9.22 -5.55 -12.07
C THR A 58 -8.08 -6.46 -12.51
N GLN A 59 -8.06 -6.89 -13.76
CA GLN A 59 -7.00 -7.73 -14.32
C GLN A 59 -6.39 -7.08 -15.56
N PHE A 60 -5.09 -7.26 -15.76
CA PHE A 60 -4.46 -6.96 -17.05
C PHE A 60 -4.92 -7.99 -18.11
N LYS A 61 -5.13 -7.53 -19.35
CA LYS A 61 -5.56 -8.40 -20.46
C LYS A 61 -4.46 -9.36 -20.91
N ASP A 62 -3.21 -8.89 -20.91
CA ASP A 62 -2.06 -9.61 -21.48
C ASP A 62 -1.02 -10.04 -20.43
N LEU A 63 -1.25 -9.76 -19.15
CA LEU A 63 -0.35 -10.10 -18.05
C LEU A 63 -1.13 -10.84 -16.96
N PRO A 64 -0.50 -11.79 -16.23
CA PRO A 64 -1.14 -12.51 -15.14
C PRO A 64 -1.19 -11.67 -13.86
N ILE A 65 -1.62 -10.42 -13.96
CA ILE A 65 -1.70 -9.47 -12.85
C ILE A 65 -3.17 -9.15 -12.62
N THR A 66 -3.60 -9.37 -11.39
CA THR A 66 -4.94 -9.03 -10.90
C THR A 66 -4.79 -8.20 -9.64
N LEU A 67 -5.70 -7.28 -9.38
CA LEU A 67 -5.78 -6.56 -8.11
C LEU A 67 -7.21 -6.53 -7.61
N GLU A 68 -7.35 -6.58 -6.29
CA GLU A 68 -8.59 -6.56 -5.52
C GLU A 68 -8.94 -5.15 -5.01
N PRO A 69 -10.17 -4.93 -4.49
CA PRO A 69 -10.61 -3.62 -4.02
C PRO A 69 -9.74 -3.03 -2.91
N ASN A 70 -9.20 -3.85 -2.01
CA ASN A 70 -8.36 -3.42 -0.88
C ASN A 70 -7.31 -2.43 -1.33
N PHE A 71 -6.63 -2.67 -2.47
CA PHE A 71 -5.58 -1.80 -3.01
C PHE A 71 -6.11 -0.64 -3.88
N GLN A 72 -7.21 -0.84 -4.59
CA GLN A 72 -7.58 0.06 -5.69
C GLN A 72 -8.86 0.86 -5.48
N LEU A 73 -9.66 0.60 -4.44
CA LEU A 73 -10.87 1.38 -4.15
C LEU A 73 -10.52 2.65 -3.38
N TRP A 74 -10.68 3.80 -4.04
CA TRP A 74 -10.44 5.11 -3.45
C TRP A 74 -11.70 5.95 -3.38
N PHE A 75 -11.65 6.97 -2.55
CA PHE A 75 -12.73 7.89 -2.25
C PHE A 75 -12.23 9.33 -2.34
N ARG A 76 -13.13 10.25 -2.64
CA ARG A 76 -12.98 11.68 -2.34
C ARG A 76 -14.34 12.32 -2.14
N ILE A 77 -14.38 13.45 -1.43
CA ILE A 77 -15.60 14.20 -1.19
C ILE A 77 -15.41 15.62 -1.74
N GLY A 78 -16.24 15.98 -2.72
CA GLY A 78 -16.02 17.15 -3.57
C GLY A 78 -15.05 16.86 -4.72
N GLN A 79 -15.12 17.67 -5.77
CA GLN A 79 -14.24 17.52 -6.95
C GLN A 79 -12.76 17.80 -6.63
N ASP A 80 -12.52 18.63 -5.61
CA ASP A 80 -11.19 19.01 -5.13
C ASP A 80 -10.90 18.46 -3.71
N GLY A 81 -11.65 17.45 -3.27
CA GLY A 81 -11.42 16.80 -1.98
C GLY A 81 -10.10 16.02 -1.95
N GLU A 82 -9.44 15.95 -0.80
CA GLU A 82 -8.29 15.06 -0.63
C GLU A 82 -8.74 13.60 -0.80
N ILE A 83 -7.95 12.84 -1.58
CA ILE A 83 -8.22 11.42 -1.83
C ILE A 83 -7.87 10.59 -0.58
N PHE A 84 -8.63 9.53 -0.37
CA PHE A 84 -8.35 8.56 0.69
C PHE A 84 -8.82 7.17 0.28
N ARG A 85 -8.36 6.15 0.99
CA ARG A 85 -8.82 4.76 0.86
C ARG A 85 -8.70 4.01 2.17
N GLY A 86 -9.35 2.85 2.23
CA GLY A 86 -9.16 1.88 3.29
C GLY A 86 -7.94 0.99 3.07
N THR A 87 -7.76 0.08 4.02
CA THR A 87 -6.67 -0.91 4.06
C THR A 87 -7.14 -2.33 3.73
N ARG A 88 -8.45 -2.55 3.63
CA ARG A 88 -9.11 -3.86 3.41
C ARG A 88 -10.19 -3.71 2.33
N ASP A 89 -10.81 -4.81 1.93
CA ASP A 89 -12.01 -4.81 1.07
C ASP A 89 -13.25 -4.20 1.77
N SER A 90 -13.09 -3.82 3.03
CA SER A 90 -14.02 -3.03 3.82
C SER A 90 -13.35 -1.77 4.37
N HIS A 91 -14.14 -0.71 4.54
CA HIS A 91 -13.64 0.55 5.08
C HIS A 91 -14.75 1.41 5.64
N SER A 92 -14.59 1.89 6.86
CA SER A 92 -15.48 2.88 7.47
C SER A 92 -14.77 4.20 7.72
N PHE A 93 -15.51 5.28 7.49
CA PHE A 93 -15.05 6.65 7.64
C PHE A 93 -16.18 7.58 8.07
N THR A 94 -15.81 8.67 8.74
CA THR A 94 -16.71 9.78 9.04
C THR A 94 -16.43 10.92 8.09
N VAL A 95 -17.47 11.48 7.49
CA VAL A 95 -17.37 12.60 6.56
C VAL A 95 -16.88 13.84 7.31
N ALA A 96 -15.68 14.32 6.96
CA ALA A 96 -15.11 15.51 7.58
C ALA A 96 -15.70 16.82 7.02
N GLN A 97 -16.06 16.84 5.74
CA GLN A 97 -16.58 18.00 5.02
C GLN A 97 -17.71 17.58 4.08
N SER A 98 -18.79 18.37 4.04
CA SER A 98 -19.94 18.08 3.17
C SER A 98 -19.59 18.22 1.69
N GLY A 99 -20.19 17.40 0.84
CA GLY A 99 -19.99 17.47 -0.61
C GLY A 99 -20.49 16.24 -1.37
N ARG A 100 -20.20 16.18 -2.67
CA ARG A 100 -20.49 15.01 -3.51
C ARG A 100 -19.46 13.91 -3.24
N LEU A 101 -19.90 12.70 -2.91
CA LEU A 101 -19.00 11.54 -2.76
C LEU A 101 -18.66 10.94 -4.13
N TYR A 102 -17.36 10.69 -4.35
CA TYR A 102 -16.84 10.00 -5.53
C TYR A 102 -16.11 8.73 -5.11
N LEU A 103 -16.20 7.71 -5.96
CA LEU A 103 -15.41 6.48 -5.85
C LEU A 103 -14.39 6.41 -6.99
N ALA A 104 -13.31 5.68 -6.79
CA ALA A 104 -12.32 5.45 -7.83
C ALA A 104 -11.82 4.01 -7.87
N SER A 105 -11.68 3.46 -9.09
CA SER A 105 -10.89 2.27 -9.37
C SER A 105 -9.50 2.69 -9.82
N TYR A 106 -8.56 2.75 -8.87
CA TYR A 106 -7.23 3.32 -9.05
C TYR A 106 -6.43 2.70 -10.19
N PHE A 107 -6.32 1.37 -10.21
CA PHE A 107 -5.46 0.64 -11.13
C PHE A 107 -6.04 0.61 -12.56
N PRO A 108 -5.21 0.70 -13.62
CA PRO A 108 -3.74 0.78 -13.64
C PRO A 108 -3.19 2.21 -13.53
N GLY A 109 -3.98 3.13 -13.00
CA GLY A 109 -3.60 4.52 -12.81
C GLY A 109 -2.64 4.77 -11.65
N GLU A 110 -2.13 6.00 -11.60
CA GLU A 110 -1.37 6.56 -10.46
C GLU A 110 -1.82 7.99 -10.22
N TRP A 111 -1.86 8.43 -8.95
CA TRP A 111 -2.27 9.78 -8.60
C TRP A 111 -1.10 10.77 -8.80
N SER A 112 -1.34 11.84 -9.55
CA SER A 112 -0.41 12.98 -9.70
C SER A 112 -0.66 14.10 -8.70
N SER A 113 -1.82 14.11 -8.03
CA SER A 113 -2.14 15.09 -6.99
C SER A 113 -2.94 14.45 -5.85
N LYS A 114 -2.86 15.08 -4.66
CA LYS A 114 -3.68 14.72 -3.50
C LYS A 114 -5.19 14.88 -3.70
N THR A 115 -5.62 15.49 -4.81
CA THR A 115 -7.04 15.72 -5.14
C THR A 115 -7.55 14.77 -6.23
N GLY A 116 -6.72 13.81 -6.65
CA GLY A 116 -7.11 12.77 -7.61
C GLY A 116 -6.78 13.07 -9.06
N GLY A 117 -5.83 13.97 -9.33
CA GLY A 117 -5.24 14.09 -10.66
C GLY A 117 -4.56 12.77 -11.05
N LEU A 118 -4.54 12.44 -12.35
CA LEU A 118 -3.90 11.22 -12.86
C LEU A 118 -2.50 11.54 -13.40
N ALA A 119 -1.54 10.67 -13.12
CA ALA A 119 -0.21 10.68 -13.73
C ALA A 119 -0.15 9.81 -14.99
N THR A 120 -1.04 8.82 -15.09
CA THR A 120 -1.10 7.87 -16.19
C THR A 120 -1.89 8.42 -17.39
N PRO A 121 -1.45 8.13 -18.63
CA PRO A 121 -2.23 8.42 -19.84
C PRO A 121 -3.58 7.70 -19.85
N ASP A 122 -4.56 8.17 -20.63
CA ASP A 122 -5.90 7.56 -20.66
C ASP A 122 -5.89 6.15 -21.31
N GLU A 123 -4.96 5.91 -22.23
CA GLU A 123 -4.89 4.69 -23.02
C GLU A 123 -4.51 3.45 -22.19
N VAL A 124 -4.00 3.63 -20.97
CA VAL A 124 -3.64 2.49 -20.10
C VAL A 124 -4.87 1.74 -19.60
N TYR A 125 -6.04 2.41 -19.51
CA TYR A 125 -7.27 1.77 -19.06
C TYR A 125 -7.79 0.75 -20.09
N ASP A 126 -7.38 0.87 -21.37
CA ASP A 126 -7.68 -0.14 -22.39
C ASP A 126 -6.91 -1.46 -22.18
N MET A 127 -5.87 -1.47 -21.34
CA MET A 127 -5.04 -2.65 -21.08
C MET A 127 -5.61 -3.56 -19.99
N VAL A 128 -6.60 -3.09 -19.24
CA VAL A 128 -7.23 -3.82 -18.15
C VAL A 128 -8.67 -4.17 -18.48
N THR A 129 -9.22 -5.13 -17.74
CA THR A 129 -10.63 -5.48 -17.72
C THR A 129 -11.03 -5.86 -16.30
N GLY A 130 -12.33 -5.94 -16.05
CA GLY A 130 -12.85 -6.26 -14.73
C GLY A 130 -13.86 -5.23 -14.24
N ASN A 131 -14.25 -5.40 -13.00
CA ASN A 131 -15.26 -4.58 -12.36
C ASN A 131 -15.11 -4.71 -10.85
N LEU A 132 -15.36 -3.61 -10.14
CA LEU A 132 -15.52 -3.61 -8.69
C LEU A 132 -17.01 -3.36 -8.37
N ALA A 133 -17.57 -4.15 -7.49
CA ALA A 133 -18.85 -3.85 -6.87
C ALA A 133 -18.61 -3.27 -5.49
N VAL A 134 -19.23 -2.13 -5.21
CA VAL A 134 -19.11 -1.43 -3.93
C VAL A 134 -20.49 -1.26 -3.33
N LEU A 135 -20.68 -1.76 -2.11
CA LEU A 135 -21.80 -1.41 -1.25
C LEU A 135 -21.37 -0.26 -0.35
N LEU A 136 -22.08 0.87 -0.41
CA LEU A 136 -21.98 1.93 0.57
C LEU A 136 -23.19 1.90 1.50
N ILE A 137 -22.95 1.96 2.80
CA ILE A 137 -23.98 2.07 3.85
C ILE A 137 -23.71 3.36 4.62
N ARG A 138 -24.72 4.23 4.72
CA ARG A 138 -24.75 5.36 5.66
C ARG A 138 -25.50 4.92 6.91
N TRP A 139 -24.84 5.03 8.06
CA TRP A 139 -25.42 4.65 9.34
C TRP A 139 -26.32 5.75 9.88
N GLN A 140 -27.39 5.37 10.58
CA GLN A 140 -28.25 6.32 11.30
C GLN A 140 -27.56 6.87 12.58
N GLY A 141 -26.60 6.12 13.11
CA GLY A 141 -25.86 6.43 14.33
C GLY A 141 -24.37 6.11 14.23
N ASP A 142 -23.81 5.56 15.30
CA ASP A 142 -22.40 5.15 15.36
C ASP A 142 -22.09 3.99 14.39
N THR A 143 -20.94 4.06 13.73
CA THR A 143 -20.48 3.07 12.76
C THR A 143 -20.33 1.67 13.36
N LEU A 144 -19.69 1.56 14.53
CA LEU A 144 -19.38 0.27 15.14
C LEU A 144 -20.65 -0.43 15.63
N ASP A 145 -21.60 0.34 16.18
CA ASP A 145 -22.91 -0.19 16.56
C ASP A 145 -23.71 -0.65 15.34
N GLY A 146 -23.67 0.12 14.24
CA GLY A 146 -24.26 -0.25 12.96
C GLY A 146 -23.69 -1.56 12.42
N LEU A 147 -22.37 -1.69 12.40
CA LEU A 147 -21.67 -2.91 11.97
C LEU A 147 -22.00 -4.13 12.84
N LYS A 148 -22.05 -3.96 14.17
CA LYS A 148 -22.44 -5.04 15.08
C LYS A 148 -23.87 -5.50 14.82
N SER A 149 -24.81 -4.58 14.63
CA SER A 149 -26.19 -4.93 14.29
C SER A 149 -26.30 -5.61 12.91
N LEU A 150 -25.46 -5.21 11.95
CA LEU A 150 -25.33 -5.89 10.67
C LEU A 150 -24.83 -7.33 10.88
N ALA A 151 -23.77 -7.51 11.68
CA ALA A 151 -23.15 -8.82 11.97
C ALA A 151 -24.08 -9.80 12.71
N GLU A 152 -25.05 -9.32 13.49
CA GLU A 152 -26.09 -10.16 14.11
C GLU A 152 -26.93 -10.94 13.07
N ASN A 153 -26.98 -10.46 11.83
CA ASN A 153 -27.73 -11.05 10.73
C ASN A 153 -26.88 -11.92 9.79
N GLY A 154 -25.58 -12.06 10.08
CA GLY A 154 -24.64 -12.88 9.31
C GLY A 154 -23.40 -12.11 8.86
N ASP A 155 -22.61 -12.75 7.99
CA ASP A 155 -21.43 -12.14 7.39
C ASP A 155 -21.30 -12.53 5.92
N VAL A 156 -20.73 -11.63 5.13
CA VAL A 156 -20.47 -11.79 3.70
C VAL A 156 -18.97 -11.91 3.52
N ASP A 157 -18.49 -13.16 3.48
CA ASP A 157 -17.06 -13.47 3.30
C ASP A 157 -16.14 -12.80 4.33
N THR A 158 -16.58 -12.75 5.58
CA THR A 158 -15.89 -12.12 6.73
C THR A 158 -15.70 -10.60 6.64
N LEU A 159 -16.22 -9.95 5.60
CA LEU A 159 -16.03 -8.51 5.37
C LEU A 159 -16.54 -7.65 6.53
N ILE A 160 -17.64 -8.05 7.18
CA ILE A 160 -18.20 -7.31 8.32
C ILE A 160 -17.32 -7.50 9.55
N ALA A 161 -16.98 -8.75 9.88
CA ALA A 161 -16.10 -9.07 11.00
C ALA A 161 -14.73 -8.39 10.86
N MET A 162 -14.16 -8.37 9.65
CA MET A 162 -12.89 -7.70 9.36
C MET A 162 -12.97 -6.18 9.58
N GLU A 163 -14.08 -5.53 9.24
CA GLU A 163 -14.21 -4.09 9.47
C GLU A 163 -14.39 -3.77 10.96
N ILE A 164 -15.15 -4.59 11.69
CA ILE A 164 -15.27 -4.49 13.15
C ILE A 164 -13.90 -4.65 13.81
N ASP A 165 -13.15 -5.68 13.41
CA ASP A 165 -11.78 -5.92 13.88
C ASP A 165 -10.87 -4.72 13.63
N ARG A 166 -10.89 -4.16 12.41
CA ARG A 166 -10.09 -2.97 12.06
C ARG A 166 -10.40 -1.77 12.95
N LEU A 167 -11.68 -1.54 13.28
CA LEU A 167 -12.10 -0.43 14.13
C LEU A 167 -11.76 -0.65 15.62
N VAL A 168 -11.81 -1.90 16.09
CA VAL A 168 -11.59 -2.23 17.51
C VAL A 168 -10.12 -2.49 17.84
N SER A 169 -9.36 -3.00 16.88
CA SER A 169 -7.94 -3.36 17.01
C SER A 169 -7.14 -2.82 15.81
N PRO A 170 -7.08 -1.49 15.64
CA PRO A 170 -6.38 -0.90 14.51
C PRO A 170 -4.89 -1.23 14.54
N VAL A 171 -4.34 -1.53 13.37
CA VAL A 171 -2.90 -1.61 13.18
C VAL A 171 -2.30 -0.21 13.24
N ILE A 172 -1.35 -0.01 14.16
CA ILE A 172 -0.74 1.30 14.39
C ILE A 172 0.57 1.41 13.61
N THR A 173 0.63 2.42 12.74
CA THR A 173 1.84 2.78 12.00
C THR A 173 3.00 3.09 12.95
N PRO A 174 4.23 2.60 12.69
CA PRO A 174 5.40 2.92 13.51
C PRO A 174 5.64 4.42 13.69
N GLU A 175 6.10 4.82 14.88
CA GLU A 175 6.28 6.24 15.23
C GLU A 175 7.29 6.95 14.31
N GLY A 176 6.89 8.12 13.79
CA GLY A 176 7.73 8.94 12.91
C GLY A 176 7.86 8.40 11.49
N TRP A 177 7.02 7.43 11.11
CA TRP A 177 6.88 6.91 9.76
C TRP A 177 5.47 7.18 9.23
N ASP A 178 5.34 7.45 7.94
CA ASP A 178 4.07 7.70 7.26
C ASP A 178 3.94 6.82 6.02
N TYR A 179 2.74 6.42 5.65
CA TYR A 179 2.52 5.76 4.36
C TYR A 179 2.58 6.76 3.20
N LEU A 180 3.13 6.34 2.06
CA LEU A 180 3.17 7.15 0.85
C LEU A 180 1.75 7.48 0.37
N TRP A 181 1.46 8.77 0.23
CA TRP A 181 0.09 9.26 0.07
C TRP A 181 -0.65 8.74 -1.17
N PHE A 182 0.04 8.49 -2.28
CA PHE A 182 -0.60 8.07 -3.54
C PHE A 182 -0.71 6.54 -3.71
N THR A 183 -0.06 5.76 -2.84
CA THR A 183 -0.36 4.33 -2.70
C THR A 183 -1.39 4.08 -1.60
N GLY A 184 -1.42 4.97 -0.60
CA GLY A 184 -2.37 4.93 0.50
C GLY A 184 -1.86 4.14 1.71
N PRO A 185 -2.64 4.10 2.79
CA PRO A 185 -2.32 3.32 3.98
C PRO A 185 -2.38 1.81 3.71
N ALA A 186 -1.62 1.05 4.51
CA ALA A 186 -1.69 -0.40 4.58
C ALA A 186 -1.58 -0.84 6.05
N GLU A 187 -1.71 -2.14 6.32
CA GLU A 187 -1.60 -2.72 7.66
C GLU A 187 -0.37 -3.64 7.82
N VAL A 188 0.56 -3.55 6.86
CA VAL A 188 1.70 -4.47 6.77
C VAL A 188 2.85 -4.14 7.73
N TYR A 189 2.92 -2.94 8.30
CA TYR A 189 4.02 -2.52 9.19
C TYR A 189 3.57 -2.25 10.61
N GLN A 190 4.31 -2.77 11.59
CA GLN A 190 4.05 -2.59 13.02
C GLN A 190 5.33 -2.47 13.84
N SER A 191 5.30 -1.66 14.90
CA SER A 191 6.39 -1.66 15.88
C SER A 191 6.39 -2.96 16.67
N HIS A 192 7.57 -3.55 16.87
CA HIS A 192 7.73 -4.83 17.54
C HIS A 192 8.96 -4.84 18.46
N ALA A 193 8.76 -5.30 19.69
CA ALA A 193 9.85 -5.51 20.63
C ALA A 193 10.48 -6.89 20.37
N VAL A 194 11.77 -6.91 20.06
CA VAL A 194 12.53 -8.15 19.85
C VAL A 194 13.62 -8.26 20.91
N PRO A 195 13.80 -9.41 21.58
CA PRO A 195 14.81 -9.54 22.64
C PRO A 195 16.25 -9.19 22.21
N ALA A 196 16.55 -9.28 20.91
CA ALA A 196 17.88 -9.04 20.35
C ALA A 196 18.15 -7.59 19.92
N LYS A 197 17.15 -6.70 19.90
CA LYS A 197 17.24 -5.32 19.39
C LYS A 197 16.47 -4.37 20.33
N GLU A 198 16.84 -3.09 20.39
CA GLU A 198 16.09 -2.12 21.21
C GLU A 198 14.68 -1.86 20.66
N SER A 199 14.54 -1.79 19.33
CA SER A 199 13.25 -1.73 18.63
C SER A 199 13.35 -2.36 17.25
N ALA A 200 12.25 -2.92 16.73
CA ALA A 200 12.14 -3.34 15.35
C ALA A 200 10.81 -2.89 14.73
N ILE A 201 10.78 -2.81 13.40
CA ILE A 201 9.56 -2.69 12.61
C ILE A 201 9.36 -4.05 11.94
N CYS A 202 8.29 -4.75 12.32
CA CYS A 202 7.86 -5.96 11.63
C CYS A 202 7.10 -5.58 10.37
N CYS A 203 7.30 -6.38 9.33
CA CYS A 203 6.57 -6.34 8.08
C CYS A 203 5.95 -7.71 7.84
N HIS A 204 4.64 -7.74 7.63
CA HIS A 204 3.93 -8.91 7.12
C HIS A 204 2.97 -8.44 6.03
N THR A 205 3.25 -8.84 4.80
CA THR A 205 2.44 -8.54 3.62
C THR A 205 1.88 -9.84 3.05
N HIS A 206 0.64 -9.81 2.58
CA HIS A 206 0.01 -10.92 1.87
C HIS A 206 -1.05 -10.37 0.94
N ASN A 207 -0.84 -10.52 -0.38
CA ASN A 207 -1.65 -9.86 -1.39
C ASN A 207 -1.88 -8.35 -1.10
N ASP A 208 -0.80 -7.63 -0.78
CA ASP A 208 -0.86 -6.22 -0.41
C ASP A 208 0.42 -5.47 -0.85
N GLY A 209 0.39 -4.16 -0.70
CA GLY A 209 1.52 -3.27 -0.94
C GLY A 209 1.56 -2.15 0.08
N GLY A 210 2.72 -1.94 0.71
CA GLY A 210 2.94 -0.90 1.71
C GLY A 210 4.25 -0.18 1.47
N LEU A 211 4.17 1.14 1.28
CA LEU A 211 5.34 2.01 1.14
C LEU A 211 5.37 2.95 2.35
N LEU A 212 6.25 2.65 3.30
CA LEU A 212 6.39 3.39 4.55
C LEU A 212 7.62 4.30 4.47
N ILE A 213 7.45 5.60 4.67
CA ILE A 213 8.48 6.61 4.49
C ILE A 213 8.81 7.33 5.80
N LYS A 214 10.08 7.67 5.97
CA LYS A 214 10.58 8.52 7.05
C LYS A 214 11.36 9.70 6.47
N PRO A 215 10.87 10.93 6.62
CA PRO A 215 11.61 12.11 6.21
C PRO A 215 12.95 12.20 6.95
N ILE A 216 14.01 12.56 6.22
CA ILE A 216 15.31 12.87 6.79
C ILE A 216 15.93 14.03 6.00
N SER A 217 16.86 14.76 6.61
CA SER A 217 17.66 15.75 5.91
C SER A 217 19.13 15.47 6.20
N LEU A 218 19.81 14.89 5.21
CA LEU A 218 21.22 14.54 5.34
C LEU A 218 21.99 14.95 4.08
N PRO A 219 23.11 15.69 4.21
CA PRO A 219 23.97 15.98 3.06
C PRO A 219 24.48 14.69 2.41
N PHE A 220 24.32 14.59 1.09
CA PHE A 220 24.81 13.46 0.31
C PHE A 220 26.22 13.77 -0.22
N LYS A 221 27.21 13.00 0.24
CA LYS A 221 28.64 13.27 -0.02
C LYS A 221 29.43 11.96 0.01
N PRO A 222 30.71 11.97 -0.42
CA PRO A 222 31.55 10.78 -0.39
C PRO A 222 31.57 10.11 0.99
N ASN A 223 31.55 8.77 1.00
CA ASN A 223 31.53 7.92 2.19
C ASN A 223 30.24 8.04 3.04
N THR A 224 29.13 8.58 2.52
CA THR A 224 27.82 8.40 3.16
C THR A 224 27.42 6.93 3.11
N ARG A 225 27.24 6.32 4.28
CA ARG A 225 26.88 4.89 4.39
C ARG A 225 25.52 4.72 5.06
N LEU A 226 24.73 3.76 4.58
CA LEU A 226 23.51 3.30 5.24
C LEU A 226 23.84 2.00 5.99
N ARG A 227 23.44 1.96 7.27
CA ARG A 227 23.54 0.79 8.13
C ARG A 227 22.16 0.41 8.60
N TRP A 228 21.87 -0.87 8.59
CA TRP A 228 20.63 -1.40 9.15
C TRP A 228 20.82 -2.85 9.52
N SER A 229 19.89 -3.35 10.33
CA SER A 229 19.71 -4.75 10.59
C SER A 229 18.39 -5.20 10.01
N TRP A 230 18.36 -6.41 9.49
CA TRP A 230 17.11 -7.03 9.08
C TRP A 230 17.13 -8.54 9.30
N LYS A 231 15.93 -9.09 9.44
CA LYS A 231 15.69 -10.51 9.44
C LYS A 231 14.59 -10.79 8.42
N MET A 232 14.90 -11.61 7.42
CA MET A 232 13.97 -12.01 6.38
C MET A 232 13.48 -13.41 6.71
N ASP A 233 12.19 -13.59 6.98
CA ASP A 233 11.61 -14.90 7.29
C ASP A 233 11.00 -15.55 6.05
N VAL A 234 10.28 -14.76 5.22
CA VAL A 234 9.60 -15.21 4.01
C VAL A 234 9.80 -14.18 2.90
N LEU A 235 10.27 -14.63 1.74
CA LEU A 235 10.35 -13.81 0.53
C LEU A 235 9.00 -13.81 -0.19
N PRO A 236 8.48 -12.64 -0.62
CA PRO A 236 7.18 -12.54 -1.28
C PRO A 236 7.19 -12.97 -2.76
N SER A 237 8.37 -13.26 -3.33
CA SER A 237 8.47 -13.89 -4.64
C SER A 237 9.20 -15.23 -4.55
N ALA A 238 8.81 -16.15 -5.42
CA ALA A 238 9.49 -17.42 -5.63
C ALA A 238 10.48 -17.40 -6.81
N VAL A 239 10.54 -16.30 -7.57
CA VAL A 239 11.30 -16.15 -8.81
C VAL A 239 12.00 -14.79 -8.87
N ARG A 240 12.83 -14.55 -9.90
CA ARG A 240 13.41 -13.20 -10.13
C ARG A 240 12.35 -12.09 -10.24
N GLU A 241 12.65 -10.95 -9.62
CA GLU A 241 11.70 -9.84 -9.39
C GLU A 241 11.87 -8.68 -10.39
N ASP A 242 12.68 -8.83 -11.43
CA ASP A 242 13.06 -7.76 -12.36
C ASP A 242 12.10 -7.61 -13.56
N THR A 243 10.88 -8.13 -13.43
CA THR A 243 9.81 -7.95 -14.42
C THR A 243 8.50 -7.57 -13.75
N LEU A 244 7.63 -6.84 -14.44
CA LEU A 244 6.38 -6.31 -13.86
C LEU A 244 5.51 -7.39 -13.18
N PRO A 245 5.24 -8.57 -13.78
CA PRO A 245 4.38 -9.58 -13.16
C PRO A 245 5.00 -10.31 -11.96
N THR A 246 6.30 -10.13 -11.71
CA THR A 246 7.02 -10.83 -10.64
C THR A 246 7.64 -9.85 -9.63
N HIS A 247 7.28 -8.57 -9.70
CA HIS A 247 7.93 -7.49 -8.96
C HIS A 247 7.49 -7.41 -7.48
N ASP A 248 7.50 -8.53 -6.78
CA ASP A 248 7.21 -8.64 -5.35
C ASP A 248 8.50 -8.73 -4.54
N TYR A 249 8.67 -7.85 -3.56
CA TYR A 249 9.91 -7.76 -2.78
C TYR A 249 9.69 -7.07 -1.43
N LEU A 250 10.63 -7.29 -0.52
CA LEU A 250 10.76 -6.58 0.76
C LEU A 250 12.10 -5.87 0.80
N SER A 251 12.11 -4.58 1.13
CA SER A 251 13.31 -3.75 0.96
C SER A 251 13.41 -2.56 1.91
N ILE A 252 14.58 -1.92 1.87
CA ILE A 252 14.83 -0.59 2.41
C ILE A 252 15.37 0.29 1.28
N ALA A 253 14.89 1.54 1.15
CA ALA A 253 15.36 2.47 0.12
C ALA A 253 15.79 3.82 0.68
N VAL A 254 16.63 4.51 -0.10
CA VAL A 254 17.13 5.85 0.18
C VAL A 254 16.75 6.76 -0.98
N GLU A 255 15.92 7.78 -0.71
CA GLU A 255 15.51 8.76 -1.72
C GLU A 255 16.32 10.05 -1.62
N PHE A 256 16.67 10.60 -2.78
CA PHE A 256 17.48 11.79 -2.93
C PHE A 256 16.65 13.01 -3.38
N ASP A 257 17.21 14.21 -3.20
CA ASP A 257 16.54 15.48 -3.56
C ASP A 257 16.34 15.70 -5.08
N ASN A 258 16.91 14.84 -5.92
CA ASN A 258 16.64 14.81 -7.36
C ASN A 258 15.47 13.88 -7.75
N GLY A 259 14.78 13.29 -6.77
CA GLY A 259 13.61 12.44 -6.97
C GLY A 259 13.91 10.99 -7.34
N GLN A 260 15.19 10.57 -7.35
CA GLN A 260 15.56 9.16 -7.51
C GLN A 260 15.77 8.48 -6.18
N ASP A 261 15.78 7.14 -6.18
CA ASP A 261 16.15 6.34 -5.02
C ASP A 261 17.03 5.12 -5.39
N ILE A 262 17.66 4.56 -4.36
CA ILE A 262 18.28 3.22 -4.38
C ILE A 262 17.54 2.34 -3.39
N THR A 263 17.03 1.21 -3.87
CA THR A 263 16.29 0.21 -3.11
C THR A 263 17.13 -1.06 -2.94
N TYR A 264 17.47 -1.39 -1.69
CA TYR A 264 18.22 -2.60 -1.34
C TYR A 264 17.25 -3.71 -0.92
N TYR A 265 17.33 -4.87 -1.57
CA TYR A 265 16.40 -5.97 -1.31
C TYR A 265 17.07 -7.35 -1.37
N TRP A 266 16.35 -8.33 -0.83
CA TRP A 266 16.73 -9.74 -0.87
C TRP A 266 15.96 -10.43 -1.98
N SER A 267 16.66 -10.95 -2.98
CA SER A 267 16.05 -11.63 -4.13
C SER A 267 15.86 -13.13 -3.91
N ALA A 268 14.86 -13.72 -4.53
CA ALA A 268 14.67 -15.16 -4.63
C ALA A 268 15.72 -15.82 -5.54
N GLU A 269 16.11 -15.18 -6.65
CA GLU A 269 16.94 -15.83 -7.69
C GLU A 269 18.05 -14.94 -8.29
N LEU A 270 17.93 -13.61 -8.23
CA LEU A 270 18.89 -12.72 -8.86
C LEU A 270 20.20 -12.70 -8.04
N PRO A 271 21.38 -12.75 -8.69
CA PRO A 271 22.64 -12.67 -7.98
C PRO A 271 22.79 -11.34 -7.21
N PRO A 272 23.47 -11.33 -6.04
CA PRO A 272 23.87 -10.09 -5.39
C PRO A 272 24.64 -9.16 -6.34
N GLU A 273 24.48 -7.86 -6.12
CA GLU A 273 24.95 -6.76 -6.99
C GLU A 273 24.27 -6.67 -8.36
N THR A 274 23.22 -7.45 -8.62
CA THR A 274 22.35 -7.19 -9.77
C THR A 274 21.63 -5.86 -9.58
N VAL A 275 21.64 -5.02 -10.62
CA VAL A 275 21.01 -3.71 -10.63
C VAL A 275 20.01 -3.63 -11.78
N TYR A 276 18.81 -3.14 -11.51
CA TYR A 276 17.79 -2.86 -12.51
C TYR A 276 16.90 -1.69 -12.12
N ARG A 277 16.20 -1.11 -13.10
CA ARG A 277 15.22 -0.05 -12.87
C ARG A 277 13.86 -0.66 -12.62
N CYS A 278 13.05 -0.02 -11.77
CA CYS A 278 11.72 -0.51 -11.43
C CYS A 278 10.89 -0.80 -12.71
N PRO A 279 10.34 -2.02 -12.86
CA PRO A 279 9.59 -2.40 -14.05
C PRO A 279 8.18 -1.80 -14.09
N ILE A 280 7.73 -1.11 -13.03
CA ILE A 280 6.47 -0.36 -13.03
C ILE A 280 6.67 0.95 -13.81
N PRO A 281 5.91 1.21 -14.89
CA PRO A 281 6.17 2.33 -15.80
C PRO A 281 6.26 3.72 -15.15
N THR A 282 5.41 4.00 -14.15
CA THR A 282 5.43 5.29 -13.42
C THR A 282 6.62 5.42 -12.46
N TRP A 283 7.29 4.31 -12.14
CA TRP A 283 8.42 4.23 -11.20
C TRP A 283 9.77 4.02 -11.90
N THR A 284 9.79 3.64 -13.17
CA THR A 284 11.02 3.34 -13.93
C THR A 284 12.05 4.47 -13.92
N HIS A 285 11.63 5.73 -13.79
CA HIS A 285 12.50 6.91 -13.71
C HIS A 285 12.81 7.39 -12.29
N ARG A 286 12.18 6.76 -11.28
CA ARG A 286 12.42 7.00 -9.87
C ARG A 286 13.36 5.97 -9.26
N GLU A 287 12.99 4.69 -9.34
CA GLU A 287 13.54 3.65 -8.48
C GLU A 287 14.59 2.77 -9.16
N THR A 288 15.72 2.57 -8.48
CA THR A 288 16.75 1.59 -8.84
C THR A 288 16.87 0.50 -7.77
N HIS A 289 16.64 -0.74 -8.15
CA HIS A 289 16.84 -1.91 -7.29
C HIS A 289 18.28 -2.39 -7.32
N VAL A 290 18.81 -2.74 -6.14
CA VAL A 290 20.12 -3.36 -5.94
C VAL A 290 19.92 -4.61 -5.07
N VAL A 291 20.22 -5.78 -5.65
CA VAL A 291 20.18 -7.04 -4.91
C VAL A 291 21.37 -7.10 -3.94
N ILE A 292 21.12 -7.28 -2.65
CA ILE A 292 22.20 -7.42 -1.66
C ILE A 292 22.30 -8.83 -1.06
N ARG A 293 21.24 -9.62 -1.20
CA ARG A 293 21.17 -11.04 -0.80
C ARG A 293 20.31 -11.80 -1.79
N SER A 294 20.53 -13.11 -1.89
CA SER A 294 19.87 -13.96 -2.87
C SER A 294 19.60 -15.36 -2.33
N GLY A 295 18.47 -15.93 -2.73
CA GLY A 295 18.05 -17.28 -2.38
C GLY A 295 17.61 -17.44 -0.94
N GLN A 296 17.31 -18.67 -0.55
CA GLN A 296 16.73 -18.99 0.77
C GLN A 296 17.78 -19.11 1.89
N GLN A 297 19.07 -19.04 1.58
CA GLN A 297 20.11 -19.26 2.57
C GLN A 297 20.18 -18.09 3.56
N GLY A 298 19.94 -18.37 4.84
CA GLY A 298 19.97 -17.36 5.91
C GLY A 298 18.60 -16.76 6.24
N LEU A 299 17.52 -17.18 5.56
CA LEU A 299 16.17 -16.82 6.01
C LEU A 299 15.97 -17.28 7.47
N GLY A 300 15.31 -16.44 8.26
CA GLY A 300 15.13 -16.62 9.70
C GLY A 300 16.26 -16.06 10.57
N GLU A 301 17.39 -15.64 9.97
CA GLU A 301 18.56 -15.09 10.67
C GLU A 301 18.63 -13.56 10.57
N TRP A 302 19.26 -12.93 11.57
CA TRP A 302 19.53 -11.50 11.57
C TRP A 302 20.85 -11.19 10.84
N PHE A 303 20.81 -10.22 9.94
CA PHE A 303 21.98 -9.66 9.28
C PHE A 303 22.12 -8.17 9.57
N ASN A 304 23.35 -7.73 9.73
CA ASN A 304 23.70 -6.31 9.78
C ASN A 304 24.33 -5.94 8.44
N GLU A 305 23.72 -4.99 7.75
CA GLU A 305 24.19 -4.47 6.48
C GLU A 305 24.89 -3.12 6.68
N ASP A 306 25.88 -2.86 5.83
CA ASP A 306 26.61 -1.60 5.79
C ASP A 306 26.97 -1.28 4.33
N ARG A 307 26.19 -0.43 3.67
CA ARG A 307 26.33 -0.06 2.24
C ARG A 307 26.89 1.34 2.08
N ASP A 308 27.82 1.50 1.14
CA ASP A 308 28.27 2.82 0.69
C ASP A 308 27.28 3.37 -0.35
N VAL A 309 26.27 4.10 0.15
CA VAL A 309 25.19 4.63 -0.68
C VAL A 309 25.72 5.62 -1.72
N TYR A 310 26.79 6.34 -1.40
CA TYR A 310 27.41 7.26 -2.35
C TYR A 310 28.02 6.51 -3.55
N GLN A 311 28.78 5.46 -3.28
CA GLN A 311 29.35 4.64 -4.34
C GLN A 311 28.29 3.83 -5.09
N ASP A 312 27.29 3.31 -4.40
CA ASP A 312 26.16 2.61 -5.01
C ASP A 312 25.39 3.53 -5.97
N TYR A 313 25.17 4.80 -5.60
CA TYR A 313 24.55 5.78 -6.51
C TYR A 313 25.36 5.95 -7.79
N ILE A 314 26.67 6.12 -7.69
CA ILE A 314 27.55 6.27 -8.86
C ILE A 314 27.46 5.04 -9.77
N ASN A 315 27.45 3.85 -9.18
CA ASN A 315 27.48 2.59 -9.91
C ASN A 315 26.12 2.24 -10.54
N ALA A 316 25.02 2.47 -9.81
CA ALA A 316 23.70 1.96 -10.15
C ALA A 316 22.81 2.99 -10.86
N ILE A 317 22.97 4.28 -10.56
CA ILE A 317 22.19 5.38 -11.14
C ILE A 317 23.06 6.24 -12.04
N GLY A 318 24.20 6.70 -11.53
CA GLY A 318 25.11 7.61 -12.22
C GLY A 318 24.52 9.00 -12.47
N GLY A 319 25.10 9.73 -13.43
CA GLY A 319 24.63 11.05 -13.82
C GLY A 319 24.93 12.15 -12.80
N ALA A 320 24.03 13.13 -12.69
CA ALA A 320 24.18 14.25 -11.76
C ALA A 320 24.00 13.78 -10.31
N MET A 321 24.96 14.14 -9.45
CA MET A 321 24.90 13.82 -8.03
C MET A 321 23.86 14.70 -7.32
N PRO A 322 22.96 14.12 -6.51
CA PRO A 322 22.05 14.88 -5.66
C PRO A 322 22.81 15.57 -4.52
N GLY A 323 22.18 16.58 -3.93
CA GLY A 323 22.76 17.32 -2.80
C GLY A 323 22.47 16.66 -1.45
N ASN A 324 21.31 16.01 -1.33
CA ASN A 324 20.79 15.53 -0.05
C ASN A 324 20.06 14.19 -0.20
N ILE A 325 20.09 13.41 0.86
CA ILE A 325 19.13 12.35 1.14
C ILE A 325 17.93 12.99 1.84
N VAL A 326 16.73 12.71 1.35
CA VAL A 326 15.48 13.33 1.80
C VAL A 326 14.53 12.37 2.51
N LYS A 327 14.60 11.05 2.22
CA LYS A 327 13.76 10.05 2.89
C LYS A 327 14.46 8.69 2.98
N VAL A 328 14.05 7.90 3.97
CA VAL A 328 14.23 6.45 4.01
C VAL A 328 12.88 5.78 3.82
N TRP A 329 12.87 4.66 3.10
CA TRP A 329 11.68 3.91 2.75
C TRP A 329 11.82 2.49 3.27
N LEU A 330 10.73 1.92 3.78
CA LEU A 330 10.52 0.48 3.85
C LEU A 330 9.44 0.15 2.83
N ILE A 331 9.72 -0.78 1.93
CA ILE A 331 8.80 -1.13 0.84
C ILE A 331 8.51 -2.62 0.92
N ALA A 332 7.22 -2.95 0.89
CA ALA A 332 6.71 -4.29 0.82
C ALA A 332 5.73 -4.39 -0.33
N VAL A 333 5.96 -5.33 -1.24
CA VAL A 333 5.12 -5.62 -2.39
C VAL A 333 4.93 -7.13 -2.44
N SER A 334 3.67 -7.58 -2.38
CA SER A 334 3.30 -8.98 -2.59
C SER A 334 1.98 -9.13 -3.37
N LEU A 335 1.65 -8.10 -4.15
CA LEU A 335 0.40 -7.93 -4.88
C LEU A 335 0.44 -8.44 -6.32
N PHE A 336 1.61 -8.76 -6.88
CA PHE A 336 1.70 -9.27 -8.26
C PHE A 336 1.56 -10.80 -8.33
N GLN A 337 2.19 -11.51 -7.39
CA GLN A 337 2.11 -12.97 -7.24
C GLN A 337 1.08 -13.40 -6.19
N HIS A 338 0.53 -12.46 -5.41
CA HIS A 338 -0.44 -12.70 -4.35
C HIS A 338 0.07 -13.59 -3.21
N GLU A 339 1.38 -13.57 -2.95
CA GLU A 339 2.04 -14.41 -1.94
C GLU A 339 2.29 -13.63 -0.63
N GLU A 340 2.84 -14.33 0.36
CA GLU A 340 3.22 -13.79 1.68
C GLU A 340 4.68 -13.33 1.71
N GLY A 341 4.95 -12.19 2.34
CA GLY A 341 6.29 -11.73 2.68
C GLY A 341 6.38 -11.35 4.15
N VAL A 342 7.44 -11.79 4.83
CA VAL A 342 7.65 -11.56 6.26
C VAL A 342 9.09 -11.13 6.54
N CYS A 343 9.26 -9.97 7.16
CA CYS A 343 10.57 -9.52 7.61
C CYS A 343 10.51 -8.58 8.81
N GLN A 344 11.68 -8.24 9.35
CA GLN A 344 11.85 -7.30 10.44
C GLN A 344 13.03 -6.37 10.12
N TYR A 345 12.88 -5.08 10.43
CA TYR A 345 13.92 -4.05 10.27
C TYR A 345 14.28 -3.44 11.62
N ALA A 346 15.57 -3.20 11.87
CA ALA A 346 16.09 -2.62 13.10
C ALA A 346 17.39 -1.83 12.87
N ASP A 347 17.79 -1.04 13.86
CA ASP A 347 19.08 -0.32 13.91
C ASP A 347 19.40 0.50 12.65
N ILE A 348 18.40 1.16 12.08
CA ILE A 348 18.55 1.91 10.83
C ILE A 348 19.26 3.23 11.14
N SER A 349 20.40 3.47 10.49
CA SER A 349 21.18 4.69 10.69
C SER A 349 22.04 5.02 9.48
N PHE A 350 22.40 6.29 9.35
CA PHE A 350 23.44 6.72 8.42
C PHE A 350 24.77 6.96 9.15
N LEU A 351 25.88 6.67 8.49
CA LEU A 351 27.19 7.20 8.84
C LEU A 351 27.55 8.31 7.86
N ASN A 352 27.79 9.51 8.39
CA ASN A 352 28.09 10.71 7.60
C ASN A 352 29.11 11.58 8.36
N ASP A 353 30.30 11.82 7.78
CA ASP A 353 31.46 12.42 8.48
C ASP A 353 31.75 11.78 9.85
N ASP A 354 31.81 10.45 9.89
CA ASP A 354 32.03 9.66 11.13
C ASP A 354 30.96 9.87 12.22
N ARG A 355 29.85 10.56 11.92
CA ARG A 355 28.71 10.71 12.81
C ARG A 355 27.62 9.73 12.44
N VAL A 356 27.09 9.05 13.45
CA VAL A 356 25.90 8.22 13.32
C VAL A 356 24.67 9.11 13.42
N VAL A 357 23.82 9.04 12.40
CA VAL A 357 22.52 9.71 12.36
C VAL A 357 21.44 8.63 12.42
N PRO A 358 20.77 8.43 13.56
CA PRO A 358 19.76 7.38 13.70
C PRO A 358 18.51 7.72 12.89
N VAL A 359 17.92 6.69 12.29
CA VAL A 359 16.62 6.72 11.60
C VAL A 359 15.58 5.98 12.43
N GLN A 360 15.95 4.83 13.00
CA GLN A 360 15.13 4.00 13.90
C GLN A 360 15.96 3.56 15.09
#